data_AF-W9EAV9-F1
#
_entry.id   AF-W9EAV9-F1
#
_cell.length_a   1.000
_cell.length_b   1.000
_cell.length_c   1.000
_cell.angle_alpha   90.00
_cell.angle_beta   90.00
_cell.angle_gamma   90.00
#
_symmetry.space_group_name_H-M   'P 1'
#
loop_
_entity.id
_entity.type
_entity.pdbx_description
1 polymer ?
#
loop_
_entity_poly.entity_id
_entity_poly.type
_entity_poly.pdbx_seq_one_letter_code
_entity_poly.pdbx_strand_id
1 'polypeptide(L)'
;MKKNKNIIRLIGLLVVAIVLSIIVGKYFFAKTVNPEKFLRDKYSNKPNYSIKVQKTNKHFLGFLGQDGENIYLDLFRDGKYFGGSVASIKQRDLVWVYQFQQYETLVVIYGYNPDLNYLSYYLEISSTTTEPKVIKKNISKEKYILDIYVLDTKYNGIANLQLVRKN
;
A
#
# COMPACT_ATOMS: atom_id res chain seq x y z
N MET A 1 59.20 16.55 -3.89
CA MET A 1 58.38 15.70 -2.98
C MET A 1 56.91 16.14 -2.77
N LYS A 2 56.34 17.11 -3.51
CA LYS A 2 54.94 17.57 -3.32
C LYS A 2 53.87 16.73 -4.04
N LYS A 3 54.20 16.06 -5.17
CA LYS A 3 53.23 15.26 -5.96
C LYS A 3 52.69 14.03 -5.22
N ASN A 4 53.51 13.32 -4.44
CA ASN A 4 53.09 12.13 -3.69
C ASN A 4 52.06 12.43 -2.58
N LYS A 5 52.17 13.58 -1.89
CA LYS A 5 51.21 13.95 -0.83
C LYS A 5 49.81 14.21 -1.39
N ASN A 6 49.72 14.79 -2.59
CA ASN A 6 48.42 15.05 -3.22
C ASN A 6 47.78 13.76 -3.74
N ILE A 7 48.56 12.83 -4.28
CA ILE A 7 48.08 11.51 -4.72
C ILE A 7 47.54 10.70 -3.52
N ILE A 8 48.28 10.67 -2.41
CA ILE A 8 47.84 9.98 -1.18
C ILE A 8 46.55 10.60 -0.61
N ARG A 9 46.42 11.93 -0.63
CA ARG A 9 45.19 12.62 -0.22
C ARG A 9 44.01 12.32 -1.15
N LEU A 10 44.25 12.23 -2.46
CA LEU A 10 43.22 11.91 -3.44
C LEU A 10 42.71 10.47 -3.26
N ILE A 11 43.61 9.52 -3.04
CA ILE A 11 43.27 8.12 -2.74
C ILE A 11 42.48 8.04 -1.43
N GLY A 12 42.90 8.77 -0.39
CA GLY A 12 42.17 8.85 0.87
C GLY A 12 40.74 9.38 0.71
N LEU A 13 40.54 10.44 -0.07
CA LEU A 13 39.22 10.99 -0.38
C LEU A 13 38.35 10.01 -1.19
N LEU A 14 38.94 9.28 -2.13
CA LEU A 14 38.22 8.28 -2.93
C LEU A 14 37.74 7.11 -2.07
N VAL A 15 38.57 6.65 -1.13
CA VAL A 15 38.20 5.58 -0.18
C VAL A 15 37.07 6.05 0.74
N VAL A 16 37.15 7.28 1.26
CA VAL A 16 36.07 7.87 2.08
C VAL A 16 34.77 7.98 1.28
N ALA A 17 34.84 8.42 0.03
CA ALA A 17 33.67 8.50 -0.85
C ALA A 17 33.05 7.11 -1.11
N ILE A 18 33.86 6.09 -1.36
CA ILE A 18 33.38 4.71 -1.57
C ILE A 18 32.72 4.16 -0.29
N VAL A 19 33.33 4.37 0.88
CA VAL A 19 32.78 3.92 2.16
C VAL A 19 31.46 4.63 2.46
N LEU A 20 31.39 5.94 2.27
CA LEU A 20 30.14 6.70 2.37
C LEU A 20 29.09 6.19 1.39
N SER A 21 29.47 5.91 0.13
CA SER A 21 28.55 5.37 -0.88
C SER A 21 27.98 4.01 -0.46
N ILE A 22 28.78 3.15 0.15
CA ILE A 22 28.34 1.83 0.66
C ILE A 22 27.44 1.99 1.88
N ILE A 23 27.75 2.90 2.80
CA ILE A 23 26.94 3.15 4.01
C ILE A 23 25.61 3.77 3.63
N VAL A 24 25.63 4.81 2.79
CA VAL A 24 24.44 5.45 2.20
C VAL A 24 23.66 4.41 1.41
N GLY A 25 24.31 3.60 0.58
CA GLY A 25 23.70 2.47 -0.12
C GLY A 25 22.97 1.52 0.84
N LYS A 26 23.60 1.08 1.95
CA LYS A 26 22.94 0.22 2.95
C LYS A 26 21.75 0.89 3.64
N TYR A 27 21.78 2.21 3.85
CA TYR A 27 20.67 2.96 4.43
C TYR A 27 19.51 3.17 3.44
N PHE A 28 19.80 3.43 2.16
CA PHE A 28 18.79 3.68 1.12
C PHE A 28 18.21 2.37 0.52
N PHE A 29 19.06 1.37 0.31
CA PHE A 29 18.68 -0.03 0.12
C PHE A 29 18.32 -0.67 1.47
N ALA A 30 17.45 0.00 2.23
CA ALA A 30 16.77 -0.59 3.36
C ALA A 30 16.22 -1.95 2.90
N LYS A 31 16.70 -3.01 3.56
CA LYS A 31 16.33 -4.41 3.34
C LYS A 31 14.86 -4.49 2.93
N THR A 32 14.60 -4.96 1.71
CA THR A 32 13.27 -5.40 1.32
C THR A 32 12.79 -6.36 2.41
N VAL A 33 11.72 -5.98 3.10
CA VAL A 33 11.22 -6.77 4.22
C VAL A 33 10.35 -7.85 3.63
N ASN A 34 10.45 -9.09 4.11
CA ASN A 34 9.45 -10.10 3.78
C ASN A 34 8.10 -9.60 4.35
N PRO A 35 7.12 -9.25 3.51
CA PRO A 35 5.90 -8.57 3.98
C PRO A 35 5.09 -9.42 4.97
N GLU A 36 4.97 -10.72 4.73
CA GLU A 36 4.24 -11.62 5.63
C GLU A 36 4.92 -11.75 6.99
N LYS A 37 6.26 -11.85 7.01
CA LYS A 37 7.01 -11.86 8.27
C LYS A 37 6.81 -10.56 9.04
N PHE A 38 6.89 -9.43 8.35
CA PHE A 38 6.63 -8.13 8.95
C PHE A 38 5.24 -8.05 9.57
N LEU A 39 4.20 -8.53 8.87
CA LEU A 39 2.83 -8.51 9.39
C LEU A 39 2.64 -9.45 10.58
N ARG A 40 3.27 -10.63 10.55
CA ARG A 40 3.29 -11.55 11.68
C ARG A 40 3.90 -10.90 12.93
N ASP A 41 5.01 -10.19 12.76
CA ASP A 41 5.67 -9.48 13.86
C ASP A 41 4.81 -8.30 14.34
N LYS A 42 4.28 -7.49 13.41
CA LYS A 42 3.42 -6.31 13.67
C LYS A 42 2.15 -6.67 14.45
N TYR A 43 1.55 -7.82 14.16
CA TYR A 43 0.31 -8.29 14.80
C TYR A 43 0.52 -9.47 15.75
N SER A 44 1.75 -9.67 16.25
CA SER A 44 2.09 -10.75 17.18
C SER A 44 1.26 -10.73 18.47
N ASN A 45 0.76 -9.56 18.89
CA ASN A 45 -0.13 -9.41 20.05
C ASN A 45 -1.62 -9.66 19.75
N LYS A 46 -1.98 -10.04 18.51
CA LYS A 46 -3.36 -10.33 18.09
C LYS A 46 -3.46 -11.81 17.71
N PRO A 47 -3.79 -12.70 18.66
CA PRO A 47 -3.75 -14.15 18.42
C PRO A 47 -4.72 -14.62 17.33
N ASN A 48 -5.80 -13.88 17.10
CA ASN A 48 -6.80 -14.19 16.07
C ASN A 48 -6.52 -13.51 14.72
N TYR A 49 -5.46 -12.70 14.62
CA TYR A 49 -5.10 -12.04 13.38
C TYR A 49 -4.73 -13.08 12.32
N SER A 50 -5.31 -12.93 11.14
CA SER A 50 -4.96 -13.75 9.97
C SER A 50 -5.10 -12.94 8.70
N ILE A 51 -4.18 -13.18 7.75
CA ILE A 51 -4.27 -12.62 6.40
C ILE A 51 -5.39 -13.36 5.67
N LYS A 52 -6.32 -12.61 5.10
CA LYS A 52 -7.49 -13.12 4.37
C LYS A 52 -7.32 -13.01 2.87
N VAL A 53 -6.78 -11.89 2.40
CA VAL A 53 -6.56 -11.63 0.98
C VAL A 53 -5.24 -10.88 0.80
N GLN A 54 -4.56 -11.18 -0.29
CA GLN A 54 -3.38 -10.46 -0.77
C GLN A 54 -3.60 -10.08 -2.23
N LYS A 55 -3.20 -8.87 -2.61
CA LYS A 55 -3.21 -8.42 -4.01
C LYS A 55 -1.97 -7.62 -4.35
N THR A 56 -1.50 -7.80 -5.57
CA THR A 56 -0.39 -7.04 -6.15
C THR A 56 -0.90 -6.24 -7.34
N ASN A 57 -0.49 -4.99 -7.47
CA ASN A 57 -0.67 -4.19 -8.68
C ASN A 57 0.52 -3.24 -8.87
N LYS A 58 1.22 -3.36 -10.01
CA LYS A 58 2.50 -2.68 -10.28
C LYS A 58 3.48 -2.91 -9.13
N HIS A 59 4.02 -1.86 -8.54
CA HIS A 59 4.94 -1.84 -7.41
C HIS A 59 4.26 -1.89 -6.04
N PHE A 60 2.91 -1.96 -5.99
CA PHE A 60 2.17 -2.07 -4.76
C PHE A 60 1.75 -3.51 -4.45
N LEU A 61 1.87 -3.87 -3.18
CA LEU A 61 1.39 -5.11 -2.60
C LEU A 61 0.52 -4.77 -1.39
N GLY A 62 -0.73 -5.24 -1.39
CA GLY A 62 -1.67 -5.06 -0.30
C GLY A 62 -2.01 -6.37 0.38
N PHE A 63 -2.23 -6.30 1.69
CA PHE A 63 -2.75 -7.36 2.53
C PHE A 63 -4.01 -6.89 3.23
N LEU A 64 -5.01 -7.76 3.26
CA LEU A 64 -6.19 -7.61 4.08
C LEU A 64 -6.16 -8.65 5.20
N GLY A 65 -5.99 -8.20 6.43
CA GLY A 65 -6.02 -9.04 7.63
C GLY A 65 -7.30 -8.85 8.44
N GLN A 66 -7.59 -9.79 9.33
CA GLN A 66 -8.70 -9.70 10.27
C GLN A 66 -8.35 -10.40 11.60
N ASP A 67 -8.76 -9.82 12.75
CA ASP A 67 -8.58 -10.39 14.09
C ASP A 67 -9.90 -10.74 14.84
N GLY A 68 -11.02 -10.71 14.13
CA GLY A 68 -12.37 -10.98 14.65
C GLY A 68 -13.17 -9.72 14.92
N GLU A 69 -12.54 -8.59 15.24
CA GLU A 69 -13.21 -7.31 15.49
C GLU A 69 -12.87 -6.23 14.46
N ASN A 70 -11.70 -6.36 13.83
CA ASN A 70 -11.17 -5.36 12.92
C ASN A 70 -10.71 -5.98 11.61
N ILE A 71 -10.78 -5.17 10.55
CA ILE A 71 -10.17 -5.39 9.26
C ILE A 71 -8.95 -4.47 9.15
N TYR A 72 -7.83 -5.05 8.72
CA TYR A 72 -6.54 -4.39 8.61
C TYR A 72 -6.15 -4.33 7.14
N LEU A 73 -5.96 -3.13 6.61
CA LEU A 73 -5.28 -2.89 5.35
C LEU A 73 -3.81 -2.61 5.64
N ASP A 74 -2.92 -3.37 5.01
CA ASP A 74 -1.49 -3.10 5.03
C ASP A 74 -0.95 -3.05 3.60
N LEU A 75 -0.23 -1.99 3.28
CA LEU A 75 0.29 -1.70 1.96
C LEU A 75 1.82 -1.67 1.99
N PHE A 76 2.41 -2.24 0.95
CA PHE A 76 3.83 -2.24 0.68
C PHE A 76 4.07 -1.67 -0.71
N ARG A 77 5.17 -0.93 -0.85
CA ARG A 77 5.66 -0.37 -2.10
C ARG A 77 7.08 -0.85 -2.30
N ASP A 78 7.36 -1.56 -3.39
CA ASP A 78 8.70 -2.08 -3.70
C ASP A 78 9.32 -2.89 -2.54
N GLY A 79 8.50 -3.70 -1.86
CA GLY A 79 8.92 -4.52 -0.72
C GLY A 79 9.17 -3.75 0.59
N LYS A 80 8.85 -2.45 0.64
CA LYS A 80 8.91 -1.62 1.86
C LYS A 80 7.51 -1.34 2.37
N TYR A 81 7.32 -1.33 3.68
CA TYR A 81 6.04 -0.95 4.27
C TYR A 81 5.71 0.50 3.91
N PHE A 82 4.53 0.71 3.33
CA PHE A 82 4.08 1.99 2.82
C PHE A 82 3.06 2.65 3.76
N GLY A 83 2.19 1.85 4.38
CA GLY A 83 1.14 2.36 5.26
C GLY A 83 -0.02 1.38 5.37
N GLY A 84 -1.13 1.83 5.94
CA GLY A 84 -2.28 0.98 6.15
C GLY A 84 -3.42 1.70 6.85
N SER A 85 -4.53 0.99 7.02
CA SER A 85 -5.71 1.47 7.73
C SER A 85 -6.33 0.34 8.53
N VAL A 86 -7.08 0.68 9.58
CA VAL A 86 -7.81 -0.27 10.41
C VAL A 86 -9.25 0.20 10.50
N ALA A 87 -10.18 -0.72 10.30
CA ALA A 87 -11.60 -0.44 10.41
C ALA A 87 -12.30 -1.52 11.24
N SER A 88 -13.22 -1.10 12.11
CA SER A 88 -13.97 -2.03 12.96
C SER A 88 -15.16 -2.62 12.20
N ILE A 89 -15.38 -3.93 12.34
CA ILE A 89 -16.53 -4.61 11.74
C ILE A 89 -17.87 -4.23 12.40
N LYS A 90 -17.85 -3.49 13.51
CA LYS A 90 -19.05 -2.97 14.17
C LYS A 90 -19.64 -1.75 13.44
N GLN A 91 -18.95 -1.20 12.45
CA GLN A 91 -19.43 -0.07 11.65
C GLN A 91 -20.48 -0.51 10.62
N ARG A 92 -21.38 0.41 10.23
CA ARG A 92 -22.46 0.13 9.27
C ARG A 92 -21.96 -0.14 7.85
N ASP A 93 -20.94 0.59 7.42
CA ASP A 93 -20.28 0.37 6.14
C ASP A 93 -19.02 -0.45 6.39
N LEU A 94 -18.90 -1.56 5.65
CA LEU A 94 -17.83 -2.55 5.83
C LEU A 94 -16.86 -2.59 4.66
N VAL A 95 -17.00 -1.67 3.70
CA VAL A 95 -16.09 -1.48 2.57
C VAL A 95 -15.70 -0.03 2.52
N TRP A 96 -14.41 0.23 2.49
CA TRP A 96 -13.82 1.54 2.61
C TRP A 96 -12.88 1.85 1.45
N VAL A 97 -12.56 3.13 1.31
CA VAL A 97 -11.57 3.64 0.38
C VAL A 97 -10.36 4.12 1.17
N TYR A 98 -9.18 3.64 0.81
CA TYR A 98 -7.91 4.26 1.19
C TYR A 98 -7.35 4.97 -0.04
N GLN A 99 -7.00 6.24 0.11
CA GLN A 99 -6.49 7.06 -0.98
C GLN A 99 -5.19 7.74 -0.58
N PHE A 100 -4.21 7.73 -1.48
CA PHE A 100 -2.96 8.44 -1.32
C PHE A 100 -2.54 9.07 -2.65
N GLN A 101 -2.04 10.30 -2.60
CA GLN A 101 -1.65 11.08 -3.77
C GLN A 101 -0.30 11.74 -3.55
N GLN A 102 0.65 11.44 -4.44
CA GLN A 102 1.95 12.13 -4.45
C GLN A 102 2.53 12.20 -5.87
N TYR A 103 3.19 11.13 -6.33
CA TYR A 103 3.74 11.00 -7.69
C TYR A 103 2.85 10.13 -8.60
N GLU A 104 1.79 9.58 -8.01
CA GLU A 104 0.73 8.80 -8.61
C GLU A 104 -0.46 8.86 -7.67
N THR A 105 -1.64 8.51 -8.16
CA THR A 105 -2.83 8.36 -7.32
C THR A 105 -3.06 6.88 -7.04
N LEU A 106 -2.92 6.50 -5.77
CA LEU A 106 -3.27 5.18 -5.27
C LEU A 106 -4.67 5.24 -4.68
N VAL A 107 -5.57 4.40 -5.18
CA VAL A 107 -6.88 4.15 -4.58
C VAL A 107 -7.01 2.68 -4.28
N VAL A 108 -7.31 2.35 -3.02
CA VAL A 108 -7.49 0.97 -2.57
C VAL A 108 -8.89 0.82 -2.02
N ILE A 109 -9.66 -0.10 -2.59
CA ILE A 109 -10.93 -0.53 -2.04
C ILE A 109 -10.65 -1.74 -1.17
N TYR A 110 -11.00 -1.65 0.10
CA TYR A 110 -10.73 -2.71 1.06
C TYR A 110 -11.93 -2.90 1.97
N GLY A 111 -12.17 -4.13 2.40
CA GLY A 111 -13.26 -4.36 3.33
C GLY A 111 -13.71 -5.80 3.47
N TYR A 112 -14.82 -5.93 4.16
CA TYR A 112 -15.48 -7.16 4.52
C TYR A 112 -16.94 -7.10 4.08
N ASN A 113 -17.38 -8.10 3.33
CA ASN A 113 -18.75 -8.22 2.85
C ASN A 113 -19.36 -9.48 3.49
N PRO A 114 -19.68 -9.44 4.80
CA PRO A 114 -20.34 -10.55 5.46
C PRO A 114 -21.66 -10.85 4.76
N ASP A 115 -21.98 -12.13 4.66
CA ASP A 115 -23.24 -12.62 4.09
C ASP A 115 -23.53 -12.17 2.65
N LEU A 116 -22.51 -11.62 1.97
CA LEU A 116 -22.57 -11.17 0.58
C LEU A 116 -23.67 -10.11 0.35
N ASN A 117 -23.81 -9.20 1.32
CA ASN A 117 -24.79 -8.12 1.31
C ASN A 117 -24.60 -7.11 0.16
N TYR A 118 -23.38 -6.97 -0.34
CA TYR A 118 -23.07 -6.12 -1.50
C TYR A 118 -22.86 -6.95 -2.77
N LEU A 119 -23.52 -6.55 -3.86
CA LEU A 119 -23.44 -7.19 -5.17
C LEU A 119 -22.30 -6.62 -6.02
N SER A 120 -22.11 -5.31 -5.97
CA SER A 120 -21.11 -4.59 -6.76
C SER A 120 -20.76 -3.27 -6.08
N TYR A 121 -19.68 -2.64 -6.54
CA TYR A 121 -19.40 -1.24 -6.23
C TYR A 121 -19.16 -0.43 -7.49
N TYR A 122 -19.40 0.87 -7.37
CA TYR A 122 -18.98 1.91 -8.28
C TYR A 122 -17.98 2.81 -7.57
N LEU A 123 -16.84 3.02 -8.21
CA LEU A 123 -15.78 3.89 -7.74
C LEU A 123 -15.59 4.99 -8.78
N GLU A 124 -15.92 6.23 -8.40
CA GLU A 124 -15.64 7.40 -9.21
C GLU A 124 -14.44 8.13 -8.65
N ILE A 125 -13.46 8.42 -9.49
CA ILE A 125 -12.23 9.12 -9.10
C ILE A 125 -12.18 10.39 -9.92
N SER A 126 -12.44 11.51 -9.23
CA SER A 126 -12.46 12.83 -9.86
C SER A 126 -11.06 13.28 -10.28
N SER A 127 -11.02 14.20 -11.23
CA SER A 127 -9.82 14.81 -11.77
C SER A 127 -10.07 16.29 -12.00
N THR A 128 -9.06 17.12 -11.76
CA THR A 128 -9.14 18.55 -12.10
C THR A 128 -8.72 18.86 -13.54
N THR A 129 -8.21 17.86 -14.28
CA THR A 129 -7.56 18.06 -15.59
C THR A 129 -8.07 17.14 -16.70
N THR A 130 -8.94 16.19 -16.37
CA THR A 130 -9.53 15.24 -17.31
C THR A 130 -10.87 14.73 -16.78
N GLU A 131 -11.57 13.90 -17.56
CA GLU A 131 -12.84 13.31 -17.15
C GLU A 131 -12.65 12.38 -15.93
N PRO A 132 -13.66 12.30 -15.04
CA PRO A 132 -13.63 11.37 -13.92
C PRO A 132 -13.49 9.92 -14.41
N LYS A 133 -12.70 9.13 -13.69
CA LYS A 133 -12.61 7.69 -13.96
C LYS A 133 -13.64 6.94 -13.16
N VAL A 134 -14.52 6.23 -13.84
CA VAL A 134 -15.54 5.38 -13.21
C VAL A 134 -15.15 3.91 -13.36
N ILE A 135 -15.15 3.19 -12.24
CA ILE A 135 -14.84 1.77 -12.18
C ILE A 135 -16.01 1.04 -11.54
N LYS A 136 -16.55 0.04 -12.25
CA LYS A 136 -17.57 -0.87 -11.72
C LYS A 136 -16.95 -2.24 -11.49
N LYS A 137 -17.18 -2.83 -10.32
CA LYS A 137 -16.74 -4.21 -10.04
C LYS A 137 -17.83 -5.01 -9.33
N ASN A 138 -18.02 -6.25 -9.77
CA ASN A 138 -18.87 -7.23 -9.10
C ASN A 138 -18.12 -7.84 -7.90
N ILE A 139 -18.75 -7.80 -6.74
CA ILE A 139 -18.23 -8.34 -5.46
C ILE A 139 -19.25 -9.29 -4.78
N SER A 140 -20.28 -9.73 -5.50
CA SER A 140 -21.39 -10.56 -5.01
C SER A 140 -20.97 -11.92 -4.44
N LYS A 141 -19.73 -12.35 -4.70
CA LYS A 141 -19.15 -13.59 -4.18
C LYS A 141 -17.88 -13.33 -3.35
N GLU A 142 -17.48 -12.08 -3.18
CA GLU A 142 -16.27 -11.70 -2.47
C GLU A 142 -16.62 -11.37 -1.03
N LYS A 143 -16.28 -12.28 -0.10
CA LYS A 143 -16.41 -12.03 1.35
C LYS A 143 -15.39 -11.00 1.85
N TYR A 144 -14.21 -10.96 1.25
CA TYR A 144 -13.14 -10.02 1.55
C TYR A 144 -12.79 -9.28 0.27
N ILE A 145 -12.73 -7.97 0.35
CA ILE A 145 -12.50 -7.10 -0.81
C ILE A 145 -11.14 -6.44 -0.62
N LEU A 146 -10.30 -6.57 -1.63
CA LEU A 146 -9.03 -5.87 -1.72
C LEU A 146 -8.72 -5.62 -3.19
N ASP A 147 -8.93 -4.39 -3.64
CA ASP A 147 -8.65 -3.95 -5.01
C ASP A 147 -7.76 -2.72 -4.98
N ILE A 148 -6.69 -2.76 -5.77
CA ILE A 148 -5.66 -1.73 -5.81
C ILE A 148 -5.67 -1.10 -7.18
N TYR A 149 -5.85 0.22 -7.24
CA TYR A 149 -5.82 1.03 -8.44
C TYR A 149 -4.69 2.03 -8.38
N VAL A 150 -3.78 1.95 -9.36
CA VAL A 150 -2.63 2.85 -9.49
C VAL A 150 -2.79 3.70 -10.73
N LEU A 151 -3.16 4.95 -10.51
CA LEU A 151 -3.52 5.92 -11.54
C LEU A 151 -2.42 6.97 -11.70
N ASP A 152 -2.42 7.61 -12.87
CA ASP A 152 -1.56 8.75 -13.12
C ASP A 152 -1.95 9.95 -12.23
N THR A 153 -1.09 10.98 -12.23
CA THR A 153 -1.25 12.19 -11.42
C THR A 153 -2.37 13.11 -11.90
N LYS A 154 -2.99 12.86 -13.06
CA LYS A 154 -4.14 13.65 -13.51
C LYS A 154 -5.37 13.36 -12.66
N TYR A 155 -5.50 12.14 -12.14
CA TYR A 155 -6.55 11.74 -11.21
C TYR A 155 -6.23 12.18 -9.77
N ASN A 156 -6.10 13.49 -9.57
CA ASN A 156 -5.74 14.12 -8.30
C ASN A 156 -6.95 14.52 -7.44
N GLY A 157 -8.17 14.15 -7.82
CA GLY A 157 -9.40 14.45 -7.07
C GLY A 157 -9.75 13.40 -6.00
N ILE A 158 -10.94 13.51 -5.43
CA ILE A 158 -11.49 12.59 -4.41
C ILE A 158 -12.02 11.32 -5.09
N ALA A 159 -11.78 10.17 -4.45
CA ALA A 159 -12.41 8.89 -4.79
C ALA A 159 -13.71 8.69 -3.99
N ASN A 160 -14.83 8.57 -4.71
CA ASN A 160 -16.15 8.35 -4.15
C ASN A 160 -16.58 6.90 -4.40
N LEU A 161 -16.91 6.18 -3.33
CA LEU A 161 -17.35 4.79 -3.37
C LEU A 161 -18.86 4.71 -3.14
N GLN A 162 -19.54 4.01 -4.04
CA GLN A 162 -20.94 3.65 -3.91
C GLN A 162 -21.09 2.13 -3.94
N LEU A 163 -21.73 1.57 -2.92
CA LEU A 163 -22.00 0.14 -2.81
C LEU A 163 -23.42 -0.18 -3.27
N VAL A 164 -23.57 -1.21 -4.09
CA VAL A 164 -24.87 -1.75 -4.50
C VAL A 164 -25.21 -2.93 -3.61
N ARG A 165 -26.28 -2.80 -2.84
CA ARG A 165 -26.76 -3.84 -1.92
C ARG A 165 -27.65 -4.86 -2.64
N LYS A 166 -27.68 -6.08 -2.11
CA LYS A 166 -28.68 -7.08 -2.47
C LYS A 166 -30.01 -6.66 -1.82
N ASN A 167 -31.08 -6.62 -2.61
CA ASN A 167 -32.43 -6.33 -2.14
C ASN A 167 -32.98 -7.49 -1.30
#